data_AF-A0A929ID99-F1
#
_entry.id   AF-A0A929ID99-F1
#
_cell.length_a   1.000
_cell.length_b   1.000
_cell.length_c   1.000
_cell.angle_alpha   90.00
_cell.angle_beta   90.00
_cell.angle_gamma   90.00
#
_symmetry.space_group_name_H-M   'P 1'
#
loop_
_entity.id
_entity.type
_entity.pdbx_description
1 polymer ?
#
loop_
_entity_poly.entity_id
_entity_poly.type
_entity_poly.pdbx_seq_one_letter_code
_entity_poly.pdbx_strand_id
1 'polypeptide(L)'
;MTTTQVETYVQERFNMGLREFIKQKIGVENLYDYEVADIMSVDSSLIGKLRKHLGLKKATVFPRQFERSYGEGAVERFKNIIEKPNNSLADAARHFGFCREYSRQVYEKIYGYPYTETFRSKRMEKRRILLDESIKPKRIRSLIKVTEKMESMGLSSHLTTRKHVHEIWTNGYKLVLRTTSRPVMIGTKRYFRISNKINPDYDFIICVCKDNEKDIHYVIPQRAMPKCGIYLIPGAGPGESKYTRFREAWDLLSAHKKGKKRAGRKSELRPGYINFGSRVDQRNSLSSRIKAVIDHRLSTQGG
;
A
#
# COMPACT_ATOMS: atom_id res chain seq x y z
N MET A 1 53.53 -13.28 19.17
CA MET A 1 52.91 -12.06 19.73
C MET A 1 51.92 -12.44 20.81
N THR A 2 51.90 -11.73 21.93
CA THR A 2 50.82 -11.83 22.93
C THR A 2 49.59 -11.06 22.44
N THR A 3 48.40 -11.39 22.96
CA THR A 3 47.12 -10.79 22.52
C THR A 3 47.13 -9.26 22.61
N THR A 4 47.77 -8.71 23.63
CA THR A 4 47.93 -7.26 23.86
C THR A 4 48.80 -6.60 22.78
N GLN A 5 49.89 -7.26 22.34
CA GLN A 5 50.73 -6.75 21.25
C GLN A 5 49.98 -6.73 19.92
N VAL A 6 49.10 -7.71 19.70
CA VAL A 6 48.25 -7.78 18.51
C VAL A 6 47.21 -6.66 18.49
N GLU A 7 46.61 -6.35 19.64
CA GLU A 7 45.69 -5.21 19.77
C GLU A 7 46.37 -3.88 19.47
N THR A 8 47.55 -3.64 20.05
CA THR A 8 48.35 -2.42 19.79
C THR A 8 48.72 -2.29 18.32
N TYR A 9 49.19 -3.38 17.69
CA TYR A 9 49.55 -3.39 16.27
C TYR A 9 48.36 -3.03 15.36
N VAL A 10 47.17 -3.59 15.61
CA VAL A 10 45.98 -3.30 14.80
C VAL A 10 45.54 -1.85 15.00
N GLN A 11 45.59 -1.36 16.23
CA GLN A 11 45.26 0.02 16.55
C GLN A 11 46.21 1.01 15.85
N GLU A 12 47.52 0.76 15.89
CA GLU A 12 48.52 1.61 15.25
C GLU A 12 48.45 1.57 13.73
N ARG A 13 48.25 0.39 13.13
CA ARG A 13 48.32 0.22 11.67
C ARG A 13 47.00 0.50 10.94
N PHE A 14 45.87 0.22 11.57
CA PHE A 14 44.55 0.31 10.93
C PHE A 14 43.61 1.30 11.62
N ASN A 15 44.05 1.96 12.70
CA ASN A 15 43.27 2.92 13.48
C ASN A 15 41.89 2.38 13.92
N MET A 16 41.84 1.10 14.30
CA MET A 16 40.62 0.42 14.73
C MET A 16 40.93 -0.67 15.76
N GLY A 17 39.94 -1.06 16.56
CA GLY A 17 40.11 -2.13 17.54
C GLY A 17 40.20 -3.52 16.90
N LEU A 18 40.94 -4.45 17.52
CA LEU A 18 41.10 -5.83 17.05
C LEU A 18 39.76 -6.52 16.74
N ARG A 19 38.75 -6.31 17.59
CA ARG A 19 37.41 -6.90 17.38
C ARG A 19 36.72 -6.34 16.13
N GLU A 20 36.86 -5.05 15.88
CA GLU A 20 36.29 -4.39 14.70
C GLU A 20 37.02 -4.82 13.43
N PHE A 21 38.35 -4.88 13.49
CA PHE A 21 39.18 -5.40 12.40
C PHE A 21 38.79 -6.82 12.01
N ILE A 22 38.68 -7.75 12.97
CA ILE A 22 38.29 -9.14 12.68
C ILE A 22 36.86 -9.20 12.12
N LYS A 23 35.92 -8.40 12.65
CA LYS A 23 34.56 -8.32 12.11
C LYS A 23 34.53 -7.78 10.68
N GLN A 24 35.34 -6.77 10.37
CA GLN A 24 35.44 -6.21 9.03
C GLN A 24 36.08 -7.21 8.06
N LYS A 25 37.27 -7.73 8.40
CA LYS A 25 38.03 -8.62 7.51
C LYS A 25 37.34 -9.96 7.25
N ILE A 26 36.77 -10.59 8.29
CA ILE A 26 36.13 -11.90 8.13
C ILE A 26 34.64 -11.76 7.80
N GLY A 27 33.94 -10.81 8.44
CA GLY A 27 32.49 -10.66 8.29
C GLY A 27 32.07 -9.86 7.07
N VAL A 28 32.83 -8.84 6.69
CA VAL A 28 32.51 -7.96 5.54
C VAL A 28 33.31 -8.37 4.31
N GLU A 29 34.64 -8.48 4.44
CA GLU A 29 35.55 -8.81 3.33
C GLU A 29 35.67 -10.32 3.07
N ASN A 30 35.09 -11.17 3.93
CA ASN A 30 35.07 -12.63 3.79
C ASN A 30 36.48 -13.22 3.55
N LEU A 31 37.50 -12.67 4.23
CA LEU A 31 38.88 -13.18 4.23
C LEU A 31 38.99 -14.49 5.02
N TYR A 32 39.86 -15.39 4.55
CA TYR A 32 40.16 -16.62 5.28
C TYR A 32 40.99 -16.34 6.53
N ASP A 33 40.87 -17.23 7.53
CA ASP A 33 41.61 -17.14 8.80
C ASP A 33 43.13 -17.02 8.57
N TYR A 34 43.69 -17.66 7.53
CA TYR A 34 45.11 -17.57 7.17
C TYR A 34 45.49 -16.22 6.52
N GLU A 35 44.65 -15.64 5.66
CA GLU A 35 44.93 -14.34 5.02
C GLU A 35 44.94 -13.21 6.06
N VAL A 36 44.01 -13.26 7.00
CA VAL A 36 43.99 -12.33 8.14
C VAL A 36 45.23 -12.54 9.03
N ALA A 37 45.65 -13.79 9.20
CA ALA A 37 46.85 -14.12 9.95
C ALA A 37 48.12 -13.57 9.27
N ASP A 38 48.20 -13.65 7.94
CA ASP A 38 49.30 -13.08 7.15
C ASP A 38 49.35 -11.55 7.27
N ILE A 39 48.19 -10.87 7.15
CA ILE A 39 48.09 -9.40 7.32
C ILE A 39 48.59 -8.96 8.69
N MET A 40 48.30 -9.75 9.72
CA MET A 40 48.66 -9.47 11.10
C MET A 40 50.02 -10.07 11.50
N SER A 41 50.64 -10.86 10.62
CA SER A 41 51.85 -11.64 10.91
C SER A 41 51.73 -12.48 12.19
N VAL A 42 50.59 -13.17 12.36
CA VAL A 42 50.30 -14.07 13.48
C VAL A 42 49.96 -15.48 13.00
N ASP A 43 49.83 -16.42 13.93
CA ASP A 43 49.40 -17.78 13.61
C ASP A 43 47.89 -17.86 13.30
N SER A 44 47.53 -18.60 12.25
CA SER A 44 46.14 -18.75 11.80
C SER A 44 45.21 -19.36 12.86
N SER A 45 45.73 -20.16 13.79
CA SER A 45 44.94 -20.72 14.89
C SER A 45 44.46 -19.64 15.87
N LEU A 46 45.24 -18.57 16.06
CA LEU A 46 44.86 -17.43 16.90
C LEU A 46 43.64 -16.71 16.31
N ILE A 47 43.68 -16.45 15.01
CA ILE A 47 42.55 -15.85 14.28
C ILE A 47 41.32 -16.76 14.33
N GLY A 48 41.51 -18.07 14.15
CA GLY A 48 40.43 -19.06 14.28
C GLY A 48 39.77 -19.06 15.67
N LYS A 49 40.54 -18.89 16.75
CA LYS A 49 40.03 -18.76 18.13
C LYS A 49 39.26 -17.45 18.31
N LEU A 50 39.82 -16.33 17.85
CA LEU A 50 39.17 -15.01 17.92
C LEU A 50 37.84 -14.99 17.14
N ARG A 51 37.82 -15.55 15.93
CA ARG A 51 36.61 -15.69 15.11
C ARG A 51 35.51 -16.47 15.83
N LYS A 52 35.86 -17.61 16.45
CA LYS A 52 34.92 -18.43 17.24
C LYS A 52 34.39 -17.66 18.45
N HIS A 53 35.25 -16.95 19.17
CA HIS A 53 34.86 -16.15 20.33
C HIS A 53 33.91 -15.00 19.96
N LEU A 54 34.05 -14.43 18.75
CA LEU A 54 33.17 -13.39 18.22
C LEU A 54 31.89 -13.92 17.55
N GLY A 55 31.67 -15.24 17.54
CA GLY A 55 30.48 -15.85 16.92
C GLY A 55 30.45 -15.74 15.38
N LEU A 56 31.59 -15.49 14.75
CA LEU A 56 31.68 -15.30 13.29
C LEU A 56 31.79 -16.65 12.57
N LYS A 57 31.02 -16.80 11.48
CA LYS A 57 31.12 -17.97 10.58
C LYS A 57 32.44 -17.92 9.81
N LYS A 58 32.93 -19.09 9.39
CA LYS A 58 34.10 -19.16 8.49
C LYS A 58 33.77 -18.50 7.17
N ALA A 59 34.79 -17.92 6.53
CA ALA A 59 34.67 -17.41 5.19
C ALA A 59 34.12 -18.50 4.24
N THR A 60 33.10 -18.15 3.48
CA THR A 60 32.50 -19.08 2.52
C THR A 60 33.27 -18.98 1.20
N VAL A 61 33.52 -20.14 0.57
CA VAL A 61 34.27 -20.20 -0.70
C VAL A 61 33.45 -19.60 -1.85
N PHE A 62 32.12 -19.64 -1.74
CA PHE A 62 31.22 -19.31 -2.84
C PHE A 62 31.27 -17.84 -3.31
N PRO A 63 31.15 -16.81 -2.44
CA PRO A 63 31.20 -15.41 -2.87
C PRO A 63 32.44 -15.09 -3.72
N ARG A 64 33.60 -15.59 -3.29
CA ARG A 64 34.87 -15.41 -4.00
C ARG A 64 34.91 -16.13 -5.35
N GLN A 65 34.43 -17.37 -5.41
CA GLN A 65 34.33 -18.10 -6.69
C GLN A 65 33.38 -17.39 -7.66
N PHE A 66 32.28 -16.85 -7.13
CA PHE A 66 31.30 -16.11 -7.91
C PHE A 66 31.88 -14.80 -8.44
N GLU A 67 32.60 -14.03 -7.62
CA GLU A 67 33.28 -12.81 -8.06
C GLU A 67 34.43 -13.08 -9.02
N ARG A 68 35.21 -14.16 -8.83
CA ARG A 68 36.22 -14.57 -9.81
C ARG A 68 35.61 -14.93 -11.17
N SER A 69 34.41 -15.50 -11.19
CA SER A 69 33.76 -15.94 -12.43
C SER A 69 33.00 -14.80 -13.13
N TYR A 70 32.42 -13.87 -12.38
CA TYR A 70 31.48 -12.85 -12.88
C TYR A 70 31.91 -11.39 -12.59
N GLY A 71 33.14 -11.21 -12.12
CA GLY A 71 33.75 -9.92 -11.79
C GLY A 71 33.51 -9.45 -10.36
N GLU A 72 34.35 -8.52 -9.92
CA GLU A 72 34.26 -7.88 -8.61
C GLU A 72 32.88 -7.24 -8.39
N GLY A 73 32.30 -7.43 -7.20
CA GLY A 73 30.95 -6.95 -6.87
C GLY A 73 29.80 -7.73 -7.51
N ALA A 74 30.06 -8.89 -8.13
CA ALA A 74 29.02 -9.71 -8.74
C ALA A 74 27.94 -10.14 -7.73
N VAL A 75 28.32 -10.46 -6.50
CA VAL A 75 27.36 -10.85 -5.45
C VAL A 75 26.41 -9.69 -5.13
N GLU A 76 26.93 -8.48 -5.01
CA GLU A 76 26.13 -7.30 -4.73
C GLU A 76 25.23 -6.93 -5.90
N ARG A 77 25.74 -7.01 -7.14
CA ARG A 77 24.91 -6.87 -8.35
C ARG A 77 23.77 -7.89 -8.37
N PHE A 78 24.04 -9.15 -7.99
CA PHE A 78 23.02 -10.19 -7.91
C PHE A 78 21.94 -9.84 -6.89
N LYS A 79 22.32 -9.39 -5.68
CA LYS A 79 21.39 -8.92 -4.65
C LYS A 79 20.53 -7.76 -5.15
N ASN A 80 21.16 -6.75 -5.75
CA ASN A 80 20.48 -5.57 -6.29
C ASN A 80 19.45 -5.92 -7.39
N ILE A 81 19.73 -6.93 -8.21
CA ILE A 81 18.77 -7.40 -9.22
C ILE A 81 17.62 -8.13 -8.53
N ILE A 82 17.90 -9.03 -7.59
CA ILE A 82 16.89 -9.85 -6.93
C ILE A 82 16.03 -9.05 -5.96
N GLU A 83 16.53 -8.02 -5.30
CA GLU A 83 15.75 -7.24 -4.33
C GLU A 83 14.72 -6.32 -4.99
N LYS A 84 14.90 -6.01 -6.28
CA LYS A 84 13.89 -5.27 -7.05
C LYS A 84 12.56 -6.03 -7.09
N PRO A 85 11.43 -5.39 -6.77
CA PRO A 85 10.13 -6.07 -6.64
C PRO A 85 9.61 -6.68 -7.95
N ASN A 86 10.04 -6.13 -9.09
CA ASN A 86 9.65 -6.60 -10.41
C ASN A 86 10.54 -7.68 -11.00
N ASN A 87 11.74 -7.85 -10.45
CA ASN A 87 12.72 -8.77 -10.98
C ASN A 87 12.56 -10.17 -10.39
N SER A 88 12.92 -11.15 -11.21
CA SER A 88 12.86 -12.57 -10.92
C SER A 88 14.26 -13.20 -11.01
N LEU A 89 14.35 -14.47 -10.60
CA LEU A 89 15.55 -15.28 -10.83
C LEU A 89 15.95 -15.34 -12.30
N ALA A 90 15.00 -15.30 -13.23
CA ALA A 90 15.28 -15.30 -14.67
C ALA A 90 15.98 -14.02 -15.12
N ASP A 91 15.69 -12.88 -14.49
CA ASP A 91 16.32 -11.60 -14.82
C ASP A 91 17.76 -11.55 -14.32
N ALA A 92 18.01 -12.10 -13.14
CA ALA A 92 19.38 -12.32 -12.66
C ALA A 92 20.14 -13.30 -13.57
N ALA A 93 19.52 -14.41 -13.98
CA ALA A 93 20.11 -15.35 -14.92
C ALA A 93 20.52 -14.67 -16.24
N ARG A 94 19.61 -13.88 -16.82
CA ARG A 94 19.86 -13.13 -18.06
C ARG A 94 21.00 -12.13 -17.91
N HIS A 95 21.10 -11.44 -16.77
CA HIS A 95 22.17 -10.47 -16.52
C HIS A 95 23.56 -11.13 -16.46
N PHE A 96 23.66 -12.30 -15.84
CA PHE A 96 24.94 -12.99 -15.65
C PHE A 96 25.24 -14.07 -16.72
N GLY A 97 24.32 -14.29 -17.67
CA GLY A 97 24.50 -15.27 -18.74
C GLY A 97 24.38 -16.73 -18.30
N PHE A 98 23.69 -17.02 -17.19
CA PHE A 98 23.46 -18.40 -16.71
C PHE A 98 21.99 -18.79 -16.67
N CYS A 99 21.71 -20.07 -16.42
CA CYS A 99 20.34 -20.58 -16.37
C CYS A 99 19.63 -20.20 -15.06
N ARG A 100 18.28 -20.12 -15.12
CA ARG A 100 17.45 -19.78 -13.95
C ARG A 100 17.68 -20.70 -12.74
N GLU A 101 17.95 -21.98 -12.99
CA GLU A 101 18.19 -22.95 -11.92
C GLU A 101 19.50 -22.66 -11.19
N TYR A 102 20.54 -22.26 -11.92
CA TYR A 102 21.78 -21.79 -11.31
C TYR A 102 21.54 -20.51 -10.50
N SER A 103 20.69 -19.58 -10.97
CA SER A 103 20.27 -18.43 -10.17
C SER A 103 19.63 -18.83 -8.85
N ARG A 104 18.83 -19.91 -8.82
CA ARG A 104 18.20 -20.43 -7.62
C ARG A 104 19.25 -20.95 -6.62
N GLN A 105 20.24 -21.68 -7.11
CA GLN A 105 21.35 -22.19 -6.29
C GLN A 105 22.21 -21.05 -5.73
N VAL A 106 22.54 -20.06 -6.57
CA VAL A 106 23.26 -18.84 -6.16
C VAL A 106 22.49 -18.10 -5.07
N TYR A 107 21.18 -17.93 -5.26
CA TYR A 107 20.31 -17.30 -4.27
C TYR A 107 20.38 -18.01 -2.91
N GLU A 108 20.22 -19.33 -2.91
CA GLU A 108 20.24 -20.15 -1.70
C GLU A 108 21.59 -20.06 -0.98
N LYS A 109 22.71 -20.03 -1.73
CA LYS A 109 24.05 -19.84 -1.17
C LYS A 109 24.30 -18.44 -0.59
N ILE A 110 23.67 -17.39 -1.15
CA ILE A 110 23.83 -16.01 -0.67
C ILE A 110 22.92 -15.73 0.53
N TYR A 111 21.65 -16.13 0.46
CA TYR A 111 20.63 -15.78 1.45
C TYR A 111 20.44 -16.85 2.53
N GLY A 112 20.89 -18.08 2.30
CA GLY A 112 20.79 -19.18 3.27
C GLY A 112 19.40 -19.81 3.39
N TYR A 113 18.47 -19.48 2.49
CA TYR A 113 17.12 -20.07 2.44
C TYR A 113 16.58 -20.09 0.99
N PRO A 114 15.53 -20.88 0.70
CA PRO A 114 14.98 -21.01 -0.65
C PRO A 114 14.28 -19.74 -1.16
N TYR A 115 14.44 -19.43 -2.46
CA TYR A 115 13.79 -18.27 -3.11
C TYR A 115 12.25 -18.30 -3.05
N THR A 116 11.64 -19.47 -2.80
CA THR A 116 10.19 -19.65 -2.71
C THR A 116 9.55 -18.71 -1.69
N GLU A 117 10.23 -18.41 -0.59
CA GLU A 117 9.74 -17.49 0.45
C GLU A 117 9.66 -16.06 -0.07
N THR A 118 10.76 -15.56 -0.66
CA THR A 118 10.82 -14.23 -1.26
C THR A 118 9.84 -14.07 -2.42
N PHE A 119 9.68 -15.11 -3.24
CA PHE A 119 8.68 -15.12 -4.30
C PHE A 119 7.26 -14.97 -3.77
N ARG A 120 6.90 -15.68 -2.69
CA ARG A 120 5.59 -15.55 -2.04
C ARG A 120 5.37 -14.12 -1.53
N SER A 121 6.35 -13.56 -0.82
CA SER A 121 6.29 -12.20 -0.31
C SER A 121 6.10 -11.15 -1.42
N LYS A 122 6.90 -11.22 -2.49
CA LYS A 122 6.76 -10.33 -3.66
C LYS A 122 5.40 -10.46 -4.34
N ARG A 123 4.88 -11.69 -4.46
CA ARG A 123 3.57 -11.94 -5.09
C ARG A 123 2.43 -11.37 -4.26
N MET A 124 2.51 -11.48 -2.93
CA MET A 124 1.52 -10.89 -2.02
C MET A 124 1.53 -9.36 -2.09
N GLU A 125 2.72 -8.75 -2.16
CA GLU A 125 2.85 -7.30 -2.29
C GLU A 125 2.29 -6.80 -3.63
N LYS A 126 2.63 -7.45 -4.74
CA LYS A 126 2.02 -7.13 -6.06
C LYS A 126 0.51 -7.26 -6.04
N ARG A 127 -0.04 -8.31 -5.41
CA ARG A 127 -1.50 -8.47 -5.26
C ARG A 127 -2.12 -7.34 -4.44
N ARG A 128 -1.46 -6.91 -3.37
CA ARG A 128 -1.91 -5.79 -2.53
C ARG A 128 -1.94 -4.48 -3.33
N ILE A 129 -0.86 -4.17 -4.04
CA ILE A 129 -0.76 -2.98 -4.90
C ILE A 129 -1.86 -3.00 -5.97
N LEU A 130 -2.05 -4.11 -6.68
CA LEU A 130 -3.09 -4.23 -7.71
C LEU A 130 -4.51 -4.13 -7.13
N LEU A 131 -4.76 -4.66 -5.93
CA LEU A 131 -6.06 -4.50 -5.27
C LEU A 131 -6.31 -3.02 -4.94
N ASP A 132 -5.27 -2.34 -4.46
CA ASP A 132 -5.33 -0.94 -4.05
C ASP A 132 -5.51 -0.01 -5.26
N GLU A 133 -4.76 -0.25 -6.34
CA GLU A 133 -4.82 0.50 -7.60
C GLU A 133 -6.05 0.21 -8.44
N SER A 134 -6.65 -0.98 -8.39
CA SER A 134 -7.86 -1.28 -9.17
C SER A 134 -9.14 -0.73 -8.53
N ILE A 135 -9.17 -0.60 -7.20
CA ILE A 135 -10.34 -0.15 -6.45
C ILE A 135 -10.42 1.39 -6.37
N LYS A 136 -9.29 2.09 -6.36
CA LYS A 136 -9.20 3.54 -6.13
C LYS A 136 -9.59 4.45 -7.32
N PRO A 137 -9.19 4.24 -8.58
CA PRO A 137 -9.39 5.22 -9.65
C PRO A 137 -10.85 5.31 -10.12
N LYS A 138 -11.59 4.20 -10.18
CA LYS A 138 -12.99 4.22 -10.63
C LYS A 138 -13.93 4.86 -9.62
N ARG A 139 -13.74 4.59 -8.32
CA ARG A 139 -14.57 5.17 -7.25
C ARG A 139 -14.29 6.65 -7.06
N ILE A 140 -13.02 7.06 -7.02
CA ILE A 140 -12.63 8.47 -6.89
C ILE A 140 -13.09 9.29 -8.10
N ARG A 141 -12.93 8.77 -9.33
CA ARG A 141 -13.42 9.48 -10.53
C ARG A 141 -14.94 9.68 -10.51
N SER A 142 -15.68 8.70 -9.97
CA SER A 142 -17.14 8.81 -9.86
C SER A 142 -17.54 9.80 -8.75
N LEU A 143 -16.76 9.88 -7.67
CA LEU A 143 -16.95 10.88 -6.62
C LEU A 143 -16.73 12.29 -7.17
N ILE A 144 -15.60 12.54 -7.83
CA ILE A 144 -15.27 13.86 -8.42
C ILE A 144 -16.37 14.32 -9.37
N LYS A 145 -16.79 13.47 -10.31
CA LYS A 145 -17.88 13.80 -11.25
C LYS A 145 -19.19 14.18 -10.56
N VAL A 146 -19.52 13.51 -9.46
CA VAL A 146 -20.74 13.79 -8.69
C VAL A 146 -20.61 15.11 -7.94
N THR A 147 -19.43 15.38 -7.36
CA THR A 147 -19.10 16.64 -6.70
C THR A 147 -19.17 17.81 -7.69
N GLU A 148 -18.52 17.71 -8.86
CA GLU A 148 -18.58 18.72 -9.94
C GLU A 148 -20.03 18.98 -10.39
N LYS A 149 -20.83 17.92 -10.51
CA LYS A 149 -22.26 18.05 -10.85
C LYS A 149 -23.05 18.76 -9.76
N MET A 150 -22.83 18.43 -8.49
CA MET A 150 -23.48 19.12 -7.37
C MET A 150 -23.10 20.60 -7.34
N GLU A 151 -21.84 20.94 -7.54
CA GLU A 151 -21.34 22.32 -7.61
C GLU A 151 -21.96 23.08 -8.78
N SER A 152 -22.07 22.46 -9.97
CA SER A 152 -22.77 23.05 -11.13
C SER A 152 -24.25 23.36 -10.89
N MET A 153 -24.86 22.72 -9.88
CA MET A 153 -26.24 22.95 -9.45
C MET A 153 -26.34 23.90 -8.24
N GLY A 154 -25.23 24.53 -7.82
CA GLY A 154 -25.18 25.43 -6.67
C GLY A 154 -25.22 24.73 -5.31
N LEU A 155 -25.03 23.41 -5.26
CA LEU A 155 -24.95 22.65 -4.02
C LEU A 155 -23.52 22.63 -3.50
N SER A 156 -23.25 23.34 -2.42
CA SER A 156 -21.95 23.27 -1.74
C SER A 156 -21.73 21.86 -1.19
N SER A 157 -20.63 21.23 -1.57
CA SER A 157 -20.33 19.87 -1.18
C SER A 157 -18.98 19.77 -0.48
N HIS A 158 -18.95 19.08 0.66
CA HIS A 158 -17.73 18.84 1.43
C HIS A 158 -17.44 17.35 1.51
N LEU A 159 -16.28 16.93 1.02
CA LEU A 159 -15.86 15.55 1.08
C LEU A 159 -15.14 15.28 2.41
N THR A 160 -15.62 14.27 3.16
CA THR A 160 -14.88 13.73 4.30
C THR A 160 -14.60 12.25 4.09
N THR A 161 -13.39 11.81 4.43
CA THR A 161 -13.01 10.40 4.34
C THR A 161 -12.85 9.85 5.75
N ARG A 162 -13.67 8.85 6.12
CA ARG A 162 -13.58 8.14 7.41
C ARG A 162 -13.42 6.64 7.16
N LYS A 163 -12.35 6.05 7.71
CA LYS A 163 -12.12 4.58 7.75
C LYS A 163 -12.56 3.83 6.47
N HIS A 164 -12.12 4.30 5.30
CA HIS A 164 -12.39 3.75 3.96
C HIS A 164 -13.76 4.05 3.31
N VAL A 165 -14.57 4.93 3.89
CA VAL A 165 -15.80 5.45 3.27
C VAL A 165 -15.60 6.93 2.95
N HIS A 166 -15.91 7.29 1.70
CA HIS A 166 -16.02 8.69 1.28
C HIS A 166 -17.46 9.15 1.53
N GLU A 167 -17.60 10.12 2.41
CA GLU A 167 -18.86 10.75 2.79
C GLU A 167 -18.91 12.14 2.15
N ILE A 168 -20.00 12.44 1.45
CA ILE A 168 -20.25 13.79 0.90
C ILE A 168 -21.23 14.48 1.84
N TRP A 169 -20.93 15.72 2.22
CA TRP A 169 -21.81 16.54 3.04
C TRP A 169 -22.32 17.71 2.21
N THR A 170 -23.62 17.98 2.27
CA THR A 170 -24.24 19.16 1.65
C THR A 170 -25.42 19.62 2.49
N ASN A 171 -25.57 20.92 2.74
CA ASN A 171 -26.74 21.49 3.44
C ASN A 171 -27.13 20.79 4.77
N GLY A 172 -26.14 20.27 5.50
CA GLY A 172 -26.34 19.53 6.76
C GLY A 172 -26.77 18.07 6.61
N TYR A 173 -26.84 17.55 5.38
CA TYR A 173 -27.09 16.15 5.07
C TYR A 173 -25.79 15.36 4.88
N LYS A 174 -25.82 14.12 5.37
CA LYS A 174 -24.78 13.12 5.12
C LYS A 174 -25.16 12.24 3.93
N LEU A 175 -24.35 12.27 2.87
CA LEU A 175 -24.58 11.53 1.63
C LEU A 175 -23.54 10.43 1.42
N VAL A 176 -23.96 9.33 0.82
CA VAL A 176 -23.09 8.23 0.42
C VAL A 176 -23.22 7.95 -1.08
N LEU A 177 -22.08 7.74 -1.76
CA LEU A 177 -22.07 7.41 -3.18
C LEU A 177 -22.00 5.89 -3.43
N ARG A 178 -22.86 5.41 -4.34
CA ARG A 178 -22.79 4.07 -4.93
C ARG A 178 -22.82 4.16 -6.45
N THR A 179 -21.94 3.41 -7.09
CA THR A 179 -21.81 3.39 -8.55
C THR A 179 -21.89 1.96 -9.04
N THR A 180 -22.68 1.74 -10.09
CA THR A 180 -22.77 0.46 -10.79
C THR A 180 -22.68 0.71 -12.29
N SER A 181 -22.01 -0.20 -13.00
CA SER A 181 -21.77 -0.13 -14.45
C SER A 181 -22.16 -1.42 -15.16
N ARG A 182 -22.70 -2.39 -14.42
CA ARG A 182 -23.08 -3.69 -14.94
C ARG A 182 -24.59 -3.82 -14.80
N PRO A 183 -25.36 -3.64 -15.89
CA PRO A 183 -26.78 -3.95 -15.87
C PRO A 183 -26.97 -5.46 -15.76
N VAL A 184 -28.09 -5.85 -15.16
CA VAL A 184 -28.63 -7.20 -15.07
C VAL A 184 -29.92 -7.20 -15.88
N MET A 185 -30.05 -8.14 -16.81
CA MET A 185 -31.30 -8.34 -17.54
C MET A 185 -32.27 -9.13 -16.67
N ILE A 186 -33.48 -8.61 -16.49
CA ILE A 186 -34.59 -9.35 -15.86
C ILE A 186 -35.78 -9.23 -16.82
N GLY A 187 -36.13 -10.34 -17.46
CA GLY A 187 -37.03 -10.30 -18.62
C GLY A 187 -36.46 -9.42 -19.74
N THR A 188 -37.28 -8.52 -20.28
CA THR A 188 -36.89 -7.59 -21.37
C THR A 188 -36.26 -6.30 -20.86
N LYS A 189 -36.28 -6.03 -19.54
CA LYS A 189 -35.83 -4.76 -18.96
C LYS A 189 -34.41 -4.85 -18.39
N ARG A 190 -33.66 -3.75 -18.54
CA ARG A 190 -32.30 -3.56 -18.01
C ARG A 190 -32.36 -2.97 -16.60
N TYR A 191 -31.83 -3.70 -15.61
CA TYR A 191 -31.79 -3.27 -14.22
C TYR A 191 -30.36 -3.04 -13.74
N PHE A 192 -30.16 -1.97 -12.98
CA PHE A 192 -28.91 -1.73 -12.26
C PHE A 192 -29.11 -2.06 -10.79
N ARG A 193 -28.43 -3.11 -10.34
CA ARG A 193 -28.49 -3.55 -8.94
C ARG A 193 -27.48 -2.79 -8.08
N ILE A 194 -27.94 -2.25 -6.96
CA ILE A 194 -27.10 -1.59 -5.96
C ILE A 194 -27.38 -2.20 -4.58
N SER A 195 -26.35 -2.71 -3.92
CA SER A 195 -26.47 -3.31 -2.59
C SER A 195 -26.47 -2.26 -1.48
N ASN A 196 -27.32 -2.45 -0.47
CA ASN A 196 -27.41 -1.60 0.72
C ASN A 196 -26.73 -2.24 1.94
N LYS A 197 -25.46 -2.64 1.81
CA LYS A 197 -24.69 -3.26 2.91
C LYS A 197 -24.04 -2.25 3.87
N ILE A 198 -24.56 -1.02 3.96
CA ILE A 198 -23.89 0.08 4.69
C ILE A 198 -24.45 0.23 6.11
N ASN A 199 -23.59 0.68 7.02
CA ASN A 199 -23.94 1.26 8.32
C ASN A 199 -25.07 2.31 8.14
N PRO A 200 -26.11 2.35 8.99
CA PRO A 200 -27.31 3.16 8.81
C PRO A 200 -27.10 4.66 9.12
N ASP A 201 -25.88 5.17 9.07
CA ASP A 201 -25.58 6.57 9.36
C ASP A 201 -25.42 7.37 8.06
N TYR A 202 -26.53 7.58 7.34
CA TYR A 202 -26.60 8.46 6.18
C TYR A 202 -28.03 9.01 6.01
N ASP A 203 -28.16 10.22 5.47
CA ASP A 203 -29.46 10.83 5.19
C ASP A 203 -29.95 10.48 3.78
N PHE A 204 -29.04 10.50 2.79
CA PHE A 204 -29.33 10.13 1.40
C PHE A 204 -28.22 9.26 0.80
N ILE A 205 -28.59 8.48 -0.21
CA ILE A 205 -27.67 7.73 -1.05
C ILE A 205 -27.77 8.23 -2.49
N ILE A 206 -26.63 8.59 -3.07
CA ILE A 206 -26.52 8.90 -4.49
C ILE A 206 -26.15 7.60 -5.20
N CYS A 207 -27.00 7.19 -6.12
CA CYS A 207 -26.83 5.99 -6.92
C CYS A 207 -26.55 6.40 -8.37
N VAL A 208 -25.37 6.02 -8.87
CA VAL A 208 -24.92 6.32 -10.24
C VAL A 208 -24.99 5.04 -11.06
N CYS A 209 -25.91 5.03 -12.02
CA CYS A 209 -26.01 4.02 -13.06
C CYS A 209 -25.19 4.49 -14.26
N LYS A 210 -24.04 3.85 -14.48
CA LYS A 210 -23.22 4.10 -15.67
C LYS A 210 -23.82 3.33 -16.83
N ASP A 211 -24.54 4.03 -17.69
CA ASP A 211 -24.95 3.52 -18.98
C ASP A 211 -23.94 3.95 -20.05
N ASN A 212 -23.89 3.26 -21.19
CA ASN A 212 -22.89 3.50 -22.23
C ASN A 212 -22.96 4.92 -22.82
N GLU A 213 -24.12 5.56 -22.74
CA GLU A 213 -24.38 6.89 -23.30
C GLU A 213 -24.35 8.00 -22.23
N LYS A 214 -24.81 7.73 -21.01
CA LYS A 214 -24.91 8.74 -19.95
C LYS A 214 -24.90 8.14 -18.54
N ASP A 215 -24.26 8.86 -17.62
CA ASP A 215 -24.35 8.59 -16.19
C ASP A 215 -25.72 9.09 -15.67
N ILE A 216 -26.58 8.18 -15.20
CA ILE A 216 -27.91 8.49 -14.64
C ILE A 216 -27.85 8.42 -13.12
N HIS A 217 -28.34 9.47 -12.47
CA HIS A 217 -28.22 9.65 -11.02
C HIS A 217 -29.57 9.47 -10.35
N TYR A 218 -29.55 8.85 -9.17
CA TYR A 218 -30.71 8.75 -8.29
C TYR A 218 -30.33 9.24 -6.90
N VAL A 219 -31.10 10.19 -6.37
CA VAL A 219 -30.91 10.72 -5.01
C VAL A 219 -32.03 10.16 -4.13
N ILE A 220 -31.70 9.12 -3.35
CA ILE A 220 -32.69 8.34 -2.61
C ILE A 220 -32.52 8.62 -1.10
N PRO A 221 -33.55 9.07 -0.38
CA PRO A 221 -33.48 9.26 1.06
C PRO A 221 -33.40 7.90 1.75
N GLN A 222 -32.73 7.83 2.90
CA GLN A 222 -32.54 6.59 3.65
C GLN A 222 -33.87 5.84 3.92
N ARG A 223 -34.93 6.57 4.26
CA ARG A 223 -36.28 6.01 4.51
C ARG A 223 -36.88 5.27 3.32
N ALA A 224 -36.46 5.58 2.09
CA ALA A 224 -36.93 4.92 0.87
C ALA A 224 -36.03 3.74 0.45
N MET A 225 -34.93 3.49 1.16
CA MET A 225 -33.95 2.47 0.83
C MET A 225 -34.29 1.13 1.51
N PRO A 226 -34.44 0.02 0.75
CA PRO A 226 -34.67 -1.30 1.30
C PRO A 226 -33.42 -1.89 1.94
N LYS A 227 -33.59 -2.84 2.88
CA LYS A 227 -32.49 -3.47 3.64
C LYS A 227 -31.48 -4.21 2.75
N CYS A 228 -31.93 -4.87 1.68
CA CYS A 228 -31.09 -5.75 0.87
C CYS A 228 -30.44 -5.07 -0.35
N GLY A 229 -30.95 -3.92 -0.78
CA GLY A 229 -30.53 -3.24 -2.00
C GLY A 229 -31.66 -2.97 -2.99
N ILE A 230 -31.39 -2.16 -4.00
CA ILE A 230 -32.34 -1.67 -5.00
C ILE A 230 -32.01 -2.15 -6.40
N TYR A 231 -33.04 -2.22 -7.23
CA TYR A 231 -32.94 -2.39 -8.68
C TYR A 231 -33.48 -1.11 -9.34
N LEU A 232 -32.63 -0.46 -10.13
CA LEU A 232 -32.95 0.78 -10.82
C LEU A 232 -33.10 0.53 -12.32
N ILE A 233 -34.09 1.16 -12.94
CA ILE A 233 -34.35 1.09 -14.38
C ILE A 233 -34.14 2.49 -14.96
N PRO A 234 -32.99 2.77 -15.59
CA PRO A 234 -32.68 4.13 -16.06
C PRO A 234 -33.61 4.61 -17.17
N GLY A 235 -34.17 3.70 -17.97
CA GLY A 235 -35.13 4.00 -19.03
C GLY A 235 -36.61 3.96 -18.61
N ALA A 236 -36.94 3.77 -17.33
CA ALA A 236 -38.33 3.70 -16.89
C ALA A 236 -39.04 5.05 -16.98
N GLY A 237 -40.24 5.07 -17.59
CA GLY A 237 -41.14 6.21 -17.58
C GLY A 237 -41.81 6.47 -16.22
N PRO A 238 -42.58 7.57 -16.09
CA PRO A 238 -43.40 7.83 -14.90
C PRO A 238 -44.36 6.67 -14.64
N GLY A 239 -44.34 6.10 -13.42
CA GLY A 239 -45.21 4.98 -13.02
C GLY A 239 -44.62 3.59 -13.23
N GLU A 240 -43.57 3.42 -14.03
CA GLU A 240 -42.94 2.11 -14.28
C GLU A 240 -42.04 1.63 -13.14
N SER A 241 -41.58 2.54 -12.28
CA SER A 241 -40.80 2.21 -11.08
C SER A 241 -41.06 3.21 -9.97
N LYS A 242 -41.20 2.69 -8.74
CA LYS A 242 -41.30 3.53 -7.53
C LYS A 242 -40.06 4.40 -7.28
N TYR A 243 -38.95 4.09 -7.94
CA TYR A 243 -37.70 4.86 -7.83
C TYR A 243 -37.54 5.92 -8.94
N THR A 244 -38.43 5.95 -9.94
CA THR A 244 -38.40 6.98 -11.00
C THR A 244 -38.48 8.39 -10.41
N ARG A 245 -39.25 8.60 -9.34
CA ARG A 245 -39.35 9.87 -8.62
C ARG A 245 -38.05 10.38 -7.98
N PHE A 246 -37.05 9.52 -7.84
CA PHE A 246 -35.75 9.88 -7.28
C PHE A 246 -34.68 10.08 -8.36
N ARG A 247 -35.03 9.88 -9.64
CA ARG A 247 -34.15 10.09 -10.78
C ARG A 247 -33.83 11.58 -10.87
N GLU A 248 -32.54 11.91 -10.84
CA GLU A 248 -32.03 13.29 -10.91
C GLU A 248 -32.67 14.24 -9.87
N ALA A 249 -33.17 13.71 -8.76
CA ALA A 249 -33.88 14.46 -7.72
C ALA A 249 -32.92 15.23 -6.79
N TRP A 250 -32.04 16.05 -7.37
CA TRP A 250 -31.06 16.86 -6.65
C TRP A 250 -31.71 17.92 -5.76
N ASP A 251 -32.92 18.38 -6.13
CA ASP A 251 -33.70 19.35 -5.36
C ASP A 251 -34.00 18.87 -3.93
N LEU A 252 -33.98 17.55 -3.69
CA LEU A 252 -34.13 16.98 -2.35
C LEU A 252 -32.99 17.39 -1.40
N LEU A 253 -31.85 17.80 -1.94
CA LEU A 253 -30.68 18.24 -1.19
C LEU A 253 -30.63 19.75 -0.98
N SER A 254 -31.48 20.52 -1.68
CA SER A 254 -31.54 21.99 -1.58
C SER A 254 -32.22 22.47 -0.30
N ALA A 255 -33.01 21.63 0.35
CA ALA A 255 -33.62 21.97 1.64
C ALA A 255 -32.56 21.98 2.76
N HIS A 256 -32.41 23.07 3.50
CA HIS A 256 -31.55 23.07 4.67
C HIS A 256 -32.15 22.15 5.75
N LYS A 257 -31.38 21.20 6.29
CA LYS A 257 -31.82 20.39 7.43
C LYS A 257 -32.02 21.32 8.63
N LYS A 258 -33.26 21.71 8.94
CA LYS A 258 -33.60 22.40 10.19
C LYS A 258 -33.23 21.45 11.34
N GLY A 259 -32.16 21.77 12.06
CA GLY A 259 -31.64 20.92 13.11
C GLY A 259 -32.71 20.66 14.17
N LYS A 260 -32.98 19.39 14.49
CA LYS A 260 -33.44 19.04 15.82
C LYS A 260 -32.37 19.53 16.79
N LYS A 261 -32.72 20.45 17.71
CA LYS A 261 -31.89 20.79 18.87
C LYS A 261 -31.36 19.47 19.45
N ARG A 262 -30.04 19.27 19.43
CA ARG A 262 -29.42 18.16 20.15
C ARG A 262 -29.72 18.39 21.62
N ALA A 263 -30.63 17.60 22.19
CA ALA A 263 -30.70 17.43 23.63
C ALA A 263 -29.29 17.01 24.09
N GLY A 264 -28.71 17.78 25.00
CA GLY A 264 -27.38 17.54 25.53
C GLY A 264 -27.29 16.11 26.06
N ARG A 265 -26.48 15.27 25.42
CA ARG A 265 -25.96 14.09 26.08
C ARG A 265 -24.88 14.57 27.02
N LYS A 266 -25.18 14.56 28.32
CA LYS A 266 -24.17 14.65 29.38
C LYS A 266 -23.05 13.67 29.06
N SER A 267 -21.84 14.19 28.99
CA SER A 267 -20.60 13.42 28.92
C SER A 267 -20.39 12.72 30.26
N GLU A 268 -20.81 11.47 30.38
CA GLU A 268 -20.26 10.58 31.40
C GLU A 268 -18.89 10.10 30.89
N LEU A 269 -17.85 10.77 31.38
CA LEU A 269 -16.47 10.30 31.35
C LEU A 269 -16.41 8.93 32.01
N ARG A 270 -16.05 7.88 31.25
CA ARG A 270 -15.46 6.67 31.83
C ARG A 270 -13.94 6.73 31.59
N PRO A 271 -13.12 6.74 32.66
CA PRO A 271 -11.67 6.76 32.53
C PRO A 271 -11.14 5.35 32.21
N GLY A 272 -10.11 5.30 31.37
CA GLY A 272 -9.22 4.15 31.24
C GLY A 272 -9.55 3.18 30.12
N TYR A 273 -9.12 3.49 28.90
CA TYR A 273 -8.60 2.48 27.97
C TYR A 273 -7.56 3.15 27.06
N ILE A 274 -6.28 2.95 27.39
CA ILE A 274 -5.15 3.32 26.54
C ILE A 274 -5.05 2.25 25.45
N ASN A 275 -5.44 2.59 24.21
CA ASN A 275 -5.10 1.77 23.04
C ASN A 275 -3.80 2.31 22.43
N PHE A 276 -2.69 1.66 22.78
CA PHE A 276 -1.46 1.70 21.99
C PHE A 276 -1.72 1.00 20.65
N GLY A 277 -1.58 1.73 19.54
CA GLY A 277 -1.71 1.12 18.22
C GLY A 277 -1.48 2.08 17.07
N SER A 278 -0.30 1.99 16.47
CA SER A 278 0.10 2.49 15.14
C SER A 278 0.16 4.01 14.94
N ARG A 279 1.39 4.56 15.06
CA ARG A 279 1.83 5.77 14.34
C ARG A 279 1.71 5.51 12.84
N VAL A 280 0.60 5.94 12.24
CA VAL A 280 0.52 6.16 10.80
C VAL A 280 0.88 7.62 10.56
N ASP A 281 1.97 7.86 9.84
CA ASP A 281 2.37 9.21 9.42
C ASP A 281 1.22 9.91 8.69
N GLN A 282 0.57 10.85 9.37
CA GLN A 282 -0.59 11.59 8.85
C GLN A 282 -0.24 12.42 7.59
N ARG A 283 1.04 12.73 7.36
CA ARG A 283 1.51 13.46 6.17
C ARG A 283 1.53 12.62 4.89
N ASN A 284 1.64 11.29 4.99
CA ASN A 284 1.61 10.38 3.83
C ASN A 284 0.28 9.62 3.67
N SER A 285 -0.74 10.01 4.43
CA SER A 285 -2.06 9.37 4.33
C SER A 285 -2.68 9.64 2.96
N LEU A 286 -3.38 8.64 2.41
CA LEU A 286 -4.16 8.74 1.17
C LEU A 286 -5.12 9.95 1.19
N SER A 287 -5.62 10.30 2.39
CA SER A 287 -6.51 11.44 2.61
C SER A 287 -5.80 12.77 2.36
N SER A 288 -4.53 12.88 2.72
CA SER A 288 -3.68 14.07 2.55
C SER A 288 -3.41 14.31 1.06
N ARG A 289 -3.16 13.23 0.32
CA ARG A 289 -2.91 13.27 -1.14
C ARG A 289 -4.17 13.59 -1.94
N ILE A 290 -5.33 13.04 -1.55
CA ILE A 290 -6.62 13.36 -2.19
C ILE A 290 -6.98 14.83 -1.95
N LYS A 291 -6.82 15.32 -0.71
CA LYS A 291 -7.03 16.72 -0.40
C LYS A 291 -6.12 17.63 -1.23
N ALA A 292 -4.82 17.31 -1.32
CA ALA A 292 -3.88 18.08 -2.13
C ALA A 292 -4.20 18.08 -3.64
N VAL A 293 -4.68 16.96 -4.21
CA VAL A 293 -5.07 16.89 -5.62
C VAL A 293 -6.35 17.70 -5.91
N ILE A 294 -7.30 17.70 -4.97
CA ILE A 294 -8.52 18.50 -5.07
C ILE A 294 -8.18 19.99 -4.94
N ASP A 295 -7.42 20.37 -3.90
CA ASP A 295 -7.02 21.75 -3.64
C ASP A 295 -6.19 22.33 -4.81
N HIS A 296 -5.27 21.56 -5.40
CA HIS A 296 -4.47 21.98 -6.56
C HIS A 296 -5.29 22.14 -7.85
N ARG A 297 -6.36 21.36 -8.04
CA ARG A 297 -7.23 21.51 -9.22
C ARG A 297 -8.19 22.68 -9.08
N LEU A 298 -8.67 22.94 -7.87
CA LEU A 298 -9.51 24.10 -7.59
C LEU A 298 -8.72 25.42 -7.69
N SER A 299 -7.43 25.42 -7.34
CA SER A 299 -6.58 26.62 -7.49
C SER A 299 -6.16 26.91 -8.94
N THR A 300 -6.23 25.93 -9.85
CA THR A 300 -5.84 26.09 -11.26
C THR A 300 -7.00 26.40 -12.21
N GLN A 301 -8.25 26.41 -11.71
CA GLN A 301 -9.44 26.84 -12.46
C GLN A 301 -9.98 28.21 -12.01
N GLY A 302 -9.33 28.87 -11.05
CA GLY A 302 -9.73 30.17 -10.51
C GLY A 302 -8.72 31.30 -10.74
N GLY A 303 -7.86 31.19 -11.77
CA GLY A 303 -6.93 32.23 -12.20
C GLY A 303 -7.21 32.66 -13.63
#